data_AF-A0A6P8J1S3-F1
#
_entry.id   AF-A0A6P8J1S3-F1
#
_cell.length_a   1.000
_cell.length_b   1.000
_cell.length_c   1.000
_cell.angle_alpha   90.00
_cell.angle_beta   90.00
_cell.angle_gamma   90.00
#
_symmetry.space_group_name_H-M   'P 1'
#
loop_
_entity.id
_entity.type
_entity.pdbx_description
1 polymer ?
#
loop_
_entity_poly.entity_id
_entity_poly.type
_entity_poly.pdbx_seq_one_letter_code
_entity_poly.pdbx_strand_id
1 'polypeptide(L)'
;DNYIFSCGRSSPIWDVSEGAKTTEERERTMSLAHPKKAHPRYQPEKPCIWPVSGAARKASPSPRVELLARPKTRSEGLHREPTWAVPPSAMRTVASARVQELAKAKQTAEGYEHCKELDEPIPRSVLRASATERIKSLSRPIVRETMDHVQFNPDAFKVSPAALKGRMPDRIAELAQTISRR
;
A
#
# COMPACT_ATOMS: atom_id res chain seq x y z
N ASP A 1 18.22 2.67 -19.38
CA ASP A 1 16.94 2.72 -18.66
C ASP A 1 15.80 3.15 -19.59
N ASN A 2 15.25 2.20 -20.34
CA ASN A 2 14.14 2.44 -21.27
C ASN A 2 12.85 1.86 -20.68
N TYR A 3 12.11 2.69 -19.94
CA TYR A 3 10.77 2.39 -19.42
C TYR A 3 9.86 3.62 -19.49
N ILE A 4 9.70 4.20 -20.68
CA ILE A 4 8.98 5.48 -20.81
C ILE A 4 7.47 5.29 -21.07
N PHE A 5 7.02 4.09 -21.47
CA PHE A 5 5.57 3.83 -21.70
C PHE A 5 5.07 2.51 -21.11
N SER A 6 5.76 1.99 -20.10
CA SER A 6 5.44 0.70 -19.51
C SER A 6 5.39 0.82 -18.00
N CYS A 7 4.58 -0.01 -17.35
CA CYS A 7 4.55 -0.21 -15.89
C CYS A 7 5.87 -0.76 -15.32
N GLY A 8 7.01 -0.54 -15.98
CA GLY A 8 8.33 -1.09 -15.63
C GLY A 8 8.65 -2.46 -16.23
N ARG A 9 7.97 -2.90 -17.30
CA ARG A 9 8.20 -4.19 -18.02
C ARG A 9 8.39 -4.07 -19.54
N SER A 10 9.51 -4.55 -20.07
CA SER A 10 9.96 -4.27 -21.45
C SER A 10 9.24 -5.22 -22.38
N SER A 11 7.98 -4.95 -22.69
CA SER A 11 7.27 -5.67 -23.75
C SER A 11 7.57 -4.96 -25.07
N PRO A 12 8.05 -5.67 -26.11
CA PRO A 12 8.15 -5.11 -27.45
C PRO A 12 6.77 -4.63 -27.92
N ILE A 13 6.69 -3.38 -28.39
CA ILE A 13 5.53 -2.90 -29.14
C ILE A 13 5.67 -3.56 -30.51
N TRP A 14 4.87 -4.59 -30.76
CA TRP A 14 4.87 -5.29 -32.04
C TRP A 14 4.14 -4.45 -33.07
N ASP A 15 4.79 -4.13 -34.18
CA ASP A 15 4.12 -3.55 -35.34
C ASP A 15 3.08 -4.54 -35.86
N VAL A 16 1.82 -4.12 -35.84
CA VAL A 16 0.71 -4.94 -36.33
C VAL A 16 0.74 -4.93 -37.86
N SER A 17 0.78 -6.10 -38.47
CA SER A 17 0.77 -6.25 -39.93
C SER A 17 -0.44 -5.53 -40.55
N GLU A 18 -0.28 -4.92 -41.72
CA GLU A 18 -1.38 -4.24 -42.43
C GLU A 18 -2.59 -5.15 -42.66
N GLY A 19 -2.36 -6.44 -42.92
CA GLY A 19 -3.44 -7.43 -43.05
C GLY A 19 -4.30 -7.58 -41.79
N ALA A 20 -3.71 -7.48 -40.60
CA ALA A 20 -4.46 -7.53 -39.34
C ALA A 20 -5.27 -6.24 -39.09
N LYS A 21 -4.88 -5.11 -39.71
CA LYS A 21 -5.68 -3.86 -39.68
C LYS A 21 -6.86 -3.89 -40.65
N THR A 22 -6.78 -4.69 -41.70
CA THR A 22 -7.79 -4.78 -42.76
C THR A 22 -8.62 -6.06 -42.72
N THR A 23 -8.39 -6.94 -41.74
CA THR A 23 -9.13 -8.21 -41.62
C THR A 23 -10.58 -7.96 -41.21
N GLU A 24 -11.51 -8.58 -41.93
CA GLU A 24 -12.95 -8.52 -41.63
C GLU A 24 -13.31 -9.23 -40.31
N GLU A 25 -14.37 -8.74 -39.67
CA GLU A 25 -14.80 -9.20 -38.35
C GLU A 25 -15.30 -10.66 -38.41
N ARG A 26 -14.64 -11.56 -37.66
CA ARG A 26 -15.09 -12.96 -37.55
C ARG A 26 -16.34 -13.05 -36.66
N GLU A 27 -17.34 -13.80 -37.12
CA GLU A 27 -18.60 -14.01 -36.40
C GLU A 27 -18.40 -14.48 -34.94
N ARG A 28 -17.45 -15.38 -34.71
CA ARG A 28 -17.13 -15.86 -33.36
C ARG A 28 -16.56 -14.76 -32.47
N THR A 29 -15.70 -13.90 -33.01
CA THR A 29 -15.13 -12.76 -32.28
C THR A 29 -16.23 -11.77 -31.91
N MET A 30 -17.15 -11.51 -32.85
CA MET A 30 -18.33 -10.68 -32.59
C MET A 30 -19.21 -11.30 -31.51
N SER A 31 -19.46 -12.61 -31.54
CA SER A 31 -20.21 -13.32 -30.49
C SER A 31 -19.58 -13.18 -29.10
N LEU A 32 -18.24 -13.28 -29.01
CA LEU A 32 -17.51 -13.15 -27.75
C LEU A 32 -17.39 -11.70 -27.24
N ALA A 33 -17.44 -10.72 -28.15
CA ALA A 33 -17.43 -9.30 -27.81
C ALA A 33 -18.72 -8.87 -27.08
N HIS A 34 -19.82 -9.61 -27.24
CA HIS A 34 -21.05 -9.33 -26.51
C HIS A 34 -20.91 -9.71 -25.03
N PRO A 35 -21.28 -8.82 -24.10
CA PRO A 35 -21.22 -9.12 -22.68
C PRO A 35 -22.17 -10.26 -22.31
N LYS A 36 -21.78 -11.07 -21.32
CA LYS A 36 -22.62 -12.15 -20.81
C LYS A 36 -23.92 -11.59 -20.23
N LYS A 37 -25.03 -12.29 -20.44
CA LYS A 37 -26.31 -11.96 -19.81
C LYS A 37 -26.18 -12.07 -18.29
N ALA A 38 -26.81 -11.15 -17.57
CA ALA A 38 -26.92 -11.23 -16.12
C ALA A 38 -27.63 -12.52 -15.70
N HIS A 39 -27.26 -13.07 -14.54
CA HIS A 39 -27.90 -14.27 -13.99
C HIS A 39 -29.40 -14.00 -13.77
N PRO A 40 -30.31 -14.99 -13.96
CA PRO A 40 -31.77 -14.78 -13.80
C PRO A 40 -32.20 -14.24 -12.42
N ARG A 41 -31.35 -14.38 -11.40
CA ARG A 41 -31.57 -13.85 -10.03
C ARG A 41 -30.81 -12.56 -9.72
N TYR A 42 -30.13 -11.97 -10.69
CA TYR A 42 -29.43 -10.71 -10.49
C TYR A 42 -30.43 -9.60 -10.14
N GLN A 43 -30.19 -8.92 -9.02
CA GLN A 43 -30.92 -7.72 -8.63
C GLN A 43 -29.93 -6.56 -8.67
N PRO A 44 -30.25 -5.45 -9.38
CA PRO A 44 -29.42 -4.26 -9.36
C PRO A 44 -29.39 -3.64 -7.95
N GLU A 45 -28.42 -2.77 -7.72
CA GLU A 45 -28.32 -2.01 -6.46
C GLU A 45 -29.63 -1.27 -6.18
N LYS A 46 -30.12 -1.39 -4.94
CA LYS A 46 -31.26 -0.60 -4.49
C LYS A 46 -30.84 0.88 -4.48
N PRO A 47 -31.67 1.82 -4.95
CA PRO A 47 -31.33 3.24 -4.89
C PRO A 47 -31.02 3.64 -3.44
N CYS A 48 -29.88 4.30 -3.22
CA CYS A 48 -29.41 4.68 -1.88
C CYS A 48 -30.37 5.63 -1.13
N ILE A 49 -31.30 6.25 -1.85
CA ILE A 49 -32.25 7.22 -1.30
C ILE A 49 -33.60 6.55 -1.15
N TRP A 50 -33.97 6.24 0.09
CA TRP A 50 -35.33 5.84 0.42
C TRP A 50 -36.25 7.06 0.32
N PRO A 51 -37.35 7.00 -0.47
CA PRO A 51 -38.29 8.12 -0.53
C PRO A 51 -38.96 8.30 0.83
N VAL A 52 -38.80 9.48 1.42
CA VAL A 52 -39.46 9.83 2.69
C VAL A 52 -40.95 9.99 2.44
N SER A 53 -41.78 9.28 3.19
CA SER A 53 -43.24 9.34 3.03
C SER A 53 -43.77 10.75 3.30
N GLY A 54 -44.90 11.10 2.67
CA GLY A 54 -45.55 12.40 2.89
C GLY A 54 -45.93 12.64 4.34
N ALA A 55 -46.25 11.58 5.09
CA ALA A 55 -46.54 11.64 6.53
C ALA A 55 -45.28 12.00 7.34
N ALA A 56 -44.14 11.36 7.05
CA ALA A 56 -42.88 11.67 7.73
C ALA A 56 -42.41 13.11 7.47
N ARG A 57 -42.62 13.65 6.26
CA ARG A 57 -42.31 15.05 5.92
C ARG A 57 -43.18 16.07 6.66
N LYS A 58 -44.40 15.69 7.05
CA LYS A 58 -45.37 16.56 7.73
C LYS A 58 -45.39 16.38 9.25
N ALA A 59 -44.67 15.38 9.76
CA ALA A 59 -44.65 15.08 11.19
C ALA A 59 -43.95 16.22 11.95
N SER A 60 -44.60 16.75 12.99
CA SER A 60 -44.00 17.67 13.95
C SER A 60 -43.58 16.93 15.22
N PRO A 61 -42.52 17.38 15.91
CA PRO A 61 -42.11 16.80 17.19
C PRO A 61 -43.20 17.02 18.24
N SER A 62 -43.35 16.07 19.18
CA SER A 62 -44.23 16.26 20.32
C SER A 62 -43.64 17.27 21.32
N PRO A 63 -44.45 17.92 22.16
CA PRO A 63 -43.95 18.86 23.18
C PRO A 63 -42.88 18.26 24.10
N ARG A 64 -42.98 16.95 24.38
CA ARG A 64 -41.95 16.22 25.14
C ARG A 64 -40.62 16.13 24.40
N VAL A 65 -40.66 15.84 23.09
CA VAL A 65 -39.45 15.77 22.26
C VAL A 65 -38.81 17.15 22.16
N GLU A 66 -39.61 18.21 22.01
CA GLU A 66 -39.11 19.59 22.05
C GLU A 66 -38.45 19.94 23.38
N LEU A 67 -39.04 19.53 24.51
CA LEU A 67 -38.46 19.73 25.83
C LEU A 67 -37.12 19.00 25.99
N LEU A 68 -37.04 17.75 25.55
CA LEU A 68 -35.82 16.94 25.64
C LEU A 68 -34.73 17.40 24.67
N ALA A 69 -35.11 18.01 23.54
CA ALA A 69 -34.17 18.59 22.59
C ALA A 69 -33.50 19.87 23.12
N ARG A 70 -34.04 20.49 24.18
CA ARG A 70 -33.40 21.65 24.82
C ARG A 70 -32.09 21.20 25.49
N PRO A 71 -30.99 21.94 25.31
CA PRO A 71 -29.75 21.65 26.00
C PRO A 71 -29.98 21.73 27.51
N LYS A 72 -29.39 20.79 28.25
CA LYS A 72 -29.50 20.78 29.71
C LYS A 72 -28.76 22.00 30.26
N THR A 73 -29.49 22.96 30.80
CA THR A 73 -28.91 24.11 31.49
C THR A 73 -28.19 23.63 32.74
N ARG A 74 -26.97 24.11 32.88
CA ARG A 74 -25.98 23.67 33.85
C ARG A 74 -25.50 24.94 34.56
N SER A 75 -25.40 24.93 35.89
CA SER A 75 -24.87 26.08 36.62
C SER A 75 -23.42 26.34 36.22
N GLU A 76 -23.03 27.61 36.11
CA GLU A 76 -21.65 28.01 35.83
C GLU A 76 -20.72 27.46 36.93
N GLY A 77 -19.72 26.64 36.55
CA GLY A 77 -18.77 26.03 37.48
C GLY A 77 -18.41 24.57 37.21
N LEU A 78 -17.43 24.06 37.99
CA LEU A 78 -17.09 22.63 38.00
C LEU A 78 -18.31 21.83 38.50
N HIS A 79 -18.88 21.01 37.63
CA HIS A 79 -20.03 20.16 37.94
C HIS A 79 -19.73 19.07 38.97
N ARG A 80 -18.45 18.83 39.23
CA ARG A 80 -17.93 17.89 40.20
C ARG A 80 -16.64 18.48 40.74
N GLU A 81 -16.49 18.50 42.06
CA GLU A 81 -15.19 18.75 42.66
C GLU A 81 -14.19 17.68 42.19
N PRO A 82 -12.93 18.03 41.88
CA PRO A 82 -11.93 17.08 41.38
C PRO A 82 -11.58 15.98 42.40
N THR A 83 -11.98 16.17 43.66
CA THR A 83 -11.87 15.19 44.74
C THR A 83 -13.15 14.38 44.84
N TRP A 84 -13.12 13.15 44.33
CA TRP A 84 -14.20 12.21 44.62
C TRP A 84 -14.06 11.79 46.09
N ALA A 85 -15.03 12.18 46.94
CA ALA A 85 -15.06 11.70 48.31
C ALA A 85 -15.27 10.18 48.29
N VAL A 86 -14.23 9.42 48.63
CA VAL A 86 -14.31 7.96 48.78
C VAL A 86 -15.03 7.70 50.11
N PRO A 87 -16.15 6.97 50.12
CA PRO A 87 -16.85 6.73 51.36
C PRO A 87 -15.98 5.90 52.32
N PRO A 88 -16.02 6.14 53.64
CA PRO A 88 -15.22 5.38 54.61
C PRO A 88 -15.45 3.87 54.56
N SER A 89 -16.59 3.41 54.05
CA SER A 89 -16.86 1.99 53.78
C SER A 89 -15.93 1.44 52.70
N ALA A 90 -15.79 2.14 51.56
CA ALA A 90 -14.90 1.76 50.47
C ALA A 90 -13.41 1.79 50.88
N MET A 91 -13.01 2.72 51.76
CA MET A 91 -11.63 2.73 52.28
C MET A 91 -11.32 1.53 53.18
N ARG A 92 -12.35 0.96 53.83
CA ARG A 92 -12.21 -0.19 54.74
C ARG A 92 -12.44 -1.53 54.05
N THR A 93 -12.86 -1.55 52.78
CA THR A 93 -13.05 -2.81 52.07
C THR A 93 -11.72 -3.49 51.79
N VAL A 94 -11.62 -4.76 52.16
CA VAL A 94 -10.48 -5.62 51.83
C VAL A 94 -10.79 -6.40 50.56
N ALA A 95 -9.84 -6.46 49.63
CA ALA A 95 -9.97 -7.26 48.41
C ALA A 95 -10.17 -8.75 48.75
N SER A 96 -11.03 -9.43 48.00
CA SER A 96 -11.23 -10.88 48.19
C SER A 96 -9.96 -11.67 47.86
N ALA A 97 -9.84 -12.89 48.39
CA ALA A 97 -8.68 -13.76 48.14
C ALA A 97 -8.40 -13.93 46.63
N ARG A 98 -9.45 -14.11 45.81
CA ARG A 98 -9.34 -14.19 44.35
C ARG A 98 -8.76 -12.91 43.74
N VAL A 99 -9.19 -11.74 44.18
CA VAL A 99 -8.68 -10.45 43.68
C VAL A 99 -7.21 -10.28 44.09
N GLN A 100 -6.84 -10.70 45.30
CA GLN A 100 -5.45 -10.70 45.75
C GLN A 100 -4.57 -11.65 44.92
N GLU A 101 -5.09 -12.82 44.54
CA GLU A 101 -4.39 -13.76 43.65
C GLU A 101 -4.21 -13.19 42.24
N LEU A 102 -5.25 -12.59 41.66
CA LEU A 102 -5.19 -11.97 40.33
C LEU A 102 -4.30 -10.73 40.29
N ALA A 103 -4.13 -10.05 41.43
CA ALA A 103 -3.21 -8.92 41.56
C ALA A 103 -1.73 -9.33 41.59
N LYS A 104 -1.42 -10.61 41.82
CA LYS A 104 -0.04 -11.11 41.72
C LYS A 104 0.40 -11.05 40.26
N ALA A 105 1.63 -10.59 40.02
CA ALA A 105 2.21 -10.60 38.68
C ALA A 105 2.24 -12.04 38.13
N LYS A 106 2.01 -12.19 36.83
CA LYS A 106 2.14 -13.49 36.17
C LYS A 106 3.58 -13.98 36.29
N GLN A 107 3.76 -15.23 36.67
CA GLN A 107 5.07 -15.85 36.67
C GLN A 107 5.57 -16.00 35.24
N THR A 108 6.89 -15.93 35.07
CA THR A 108 7.57 -16.28 33.82
C THR A 108 7.35 -17.76 33.51
N ALA A 109 7.34 -18.10 32.22
CA ALA A 109 7.16 -19.49 31.79
C ALA A 109 8.33 -20.37 32.26
N GLU A 110 8.08 -21.67 32.40
CA GLU A 110 9.13 -22.64 32.71
C GLU A 110 10.19 -22.62 31.60
N GLY A 111 11.45 -22.41 31.97
CA GLY A 111 12.56 -22.23 31.02
C GLY A 111 12.70 -20.82 30.45
N TYR A 112 12.02 -19.81 30.99
CA TYR A 112 12.26 -18.43 30.62
C TYR A 112 13.67 -17.98 31.06
N GLU A 113 14.54 -17.77 30.08
CA GLU A 113 15.84 -17.11 30.25
C GLU A 113 15.68 -15.63 29.89
N HIS A 114 16.05 -14.75 30.82
CA HIS A 114 16.19 -13.33 30.49
C HIS A 114 17.26 -13.16 29.41
N CYS A 115 17.18 -12.08 28.61
CA CYS A 115 18.31 -11.68 27.77
C CYS A 115 19.56 -11.69 28.66
N LYS A 116 20.61 -12.41 28.25
CA LYS A 116 21.91 -12.30 28.90
C LYS A 116 22.26 -10.81 28.86
N GLU A 117 22.14 -10.14 29.99
CA GLU A 117 22.84 -8.89 30.20
C GLU A 117 24.30 -9.22 29.87
N LEU A 118 24.91 -8.45 28.98
CA LEU A 118 26.25 -8.71 28.50
C LEU A 118 27.23 -8.50 29.67
N ASP A 119 27.27 -9.47 30.59
CA ASP A 119 28.25 -9.55 31.67
C ASP A 119 29.63 -9.88 31.11
N GLU A 120 29.68 -10.32 29.85
CA GLU A 120 30.94 -10.48 29.13
C GLU A 120 31.43 -9.11 28.63
N PRO A 121 32.60 -8.63 29.10
CA PRO A 121 33.17 -7.41 28.59
C PRO A 121 33.45 -7.58 27.09
N ILE A 122 32.76 -6.80 26.26
CA ILE A 122 32.98 -6.78 24.81
C ILE A 122 34.48 -6.56 24.58
N PRO A 123 35.17 -7.45 23.83
CA PRO A 123 36.60 -7.34 23.64
C PRO A 123 36.93 -6.02 22.95
N ARG A 124 38.04 -5.39 23.37
CA ARG A 124 38.49 -4.08 22.83
C ARG A 124 38.65 -4.11 21.31
N SER A 125 38.93 -5.27 20.71
CA SER A 125 39.02 -5.45 19.26
C SER A 125 37.71 -5.16 18.54
N VAL A 126 36.57 -5.55 19.12
CA VAL A 126 35.24 -5.33 18.56
C VAL A 126 34.83 -3.86 18.72
N LEU A 127 35.08 -3.26 19.89
CA LEU A 127 34.83 -1.83 20.13
C LEU A 127 35.67 -0.91 19.23
N ARG A 128 36.86 -1.38 18.80
CA ARG A 128 37.77 -0.65 17.91
C ARG A 128 37.64 -1.06 16.44
N ALA A 129 36.78 -2.03 16.11
CA ALA A 129 36.61 -2.48 14.74
C ALA A 129 36.03 -1.33 13.90
N SER A 130 36.75 -0.96 12.83
CA SER A 130 36.27 0.02 11.86
C SER A 130 35.80 -0.69 10.60
N ALA A 131 34.73 -0.18 9.99
CA ALA A 131 34.22 -0.72 8.73
C ALA A 131 35.29 -0.65 7.64
N THR A 132 35.40 -1.68 6.81
CA THR A 132 36.29 -1.68 5.65
C THR A 132 35.85 -0.63 4.62
N GLU A 133 36.79 -0.15 3.81
CA GLU A 133 36.52 0.85 2.76
C GLU A 133 35.41 0.39 1.79
N ARG A 134 35.34 -0.91 1.50
CA ARG A 134 34.24 -1.50 0.72
C ARG A 134 32.88 -1.33 1.41
N ILE A 135 32.79 -1.62 2.71
CA ILE A 135 31.54 -1.46 3.47
C ILE A 135 31.15 0.01 3.52
N LYS A 136 32.11 0.93 3.75
CA LYS A 136 31.87 2.38 3.69
C LYS A 136 31.40 2.86 2.31
N SER A 137 31.92 2.27 1.23
CA SER A 137 31.50 2.58 -0.13
C SER A 137 30.08 2.09 -0.41
N LEU A 138 29.72 0.90 0.08
CA LEU A 138 28.38 0.32 -0.10
C LEU A 138 27.34 1.00 0.80
N SER A 139 27.74 1.54 1.95
CA SER A 139 26.84 2.29 2.84
C SER A 139 26.50 3.70 2.34
N ARG A 140 27.20 4.20 1.30
CA ARG A 140 26.84 5.48 0.69
C ARG A 140 25.58 5.29 -0.17
N PRO A 141 24.52 6.07 0.07
CA PRO A 141 23.32 5.99 -0.76
C PRO A 141 23.66 6.40 -2.20
N ILE A 142 23.02 5.74 -3.15
CA ILE A 142 23.15 6.09 -4.58
C ILE A 142 22.40 7.41 -4.80
N VAL A 143 23.14 8.50 -5.04
CA VAL A 143 22.57 9.81 -5.42
C VAL A 143 22.36 9.82 -6.94
N ARG A 144 21.12 10.04 -7.39
CA ARG A 144 20.79 10.24 -8.80
C ARG A 144 20.74 11.74 -9.10
N GLU A 145 21.26 12.17 -10.24
CA GLU A 145 21.15 13.56 -10.70
C GLU A 145 19.69 13.95 -11.00
N THR A 146 19.39 15.24 -10.97
CA THR A 146 18.07 15.79 -11.31
C THR A 146 17.78 15.61 -12.80
N MET A 147 16.49 15.49 -13.11
CA MET A 147 15.95 15.12 -14.43
C MET A 147 16.34 16.06 -15.58
N ASP A 148 16.86 17.26 -15.30
CA ASP A 148 17.08 18.32 -16.28
C ASP A 148 18.26 18.02 -17.23
N HIS A 149 19.27 17.26 -16.78
CA HIS A 149 20.44 16.90 -17.60
C HIS A 149 20.22 15.65 -18.47
N VAL A 150 19.17 14.86 -18.19
CA VAL A 150 18.91 13.58 -18.87
C VAL A 150 18.04 13.76 -20.13
N GLN A 151 17.37 14.90 -20.26
CA GLN A 151 16.30 15.09 -21.26
C GLN A 151 16.76 15.50 -22.65
N PHE A 152 17.98 16.02 -22.81
CA PHE A 152 18.43 16.54 -24.11
C PHE A 152 19.77 15.93 -24.52
N ASN A 153 19.71 14.82 -25.26
CA ASN A 153 20.87 14.31 -25.98
C ASN A 153 20.82 14.85 -27.44
N PRO A 154 21.60 15.90 -27.78
CA PRO A 154 21.58 16.49 -29.12
C PRO A 154 22.07 15.55 -30.23
N ASP A 155 22.73 14.46 -29.85
CA ASP A 155 23.27 13.47 -30.77
C ASP A 155 22.40 12.20 -30.85
N ALA A 156 21.20 12.19 -30.23
CA ALA A 156 20.28 11.05 -30.24
C ALA A 156 19.87 10.58 -31.65
N PHE A 157 19.90 11.48 -32.63
CA PHE A 157 19.57 11.20 -34.03
C PHE A 157 20.80 11.05 -34.93
N LYS A 158 22.01 11.10 -34.36
CA LYS A 158 23.25 10.90 -35.10
C LYS A 158 23.76 9.49 -34.87
N VAL A 159 23.90 8.74 -35.95
CA VAL A 159 24.63 7.47 -35.91
C VAL A 159 26.06 7.77 -35.50
N SER A 160 26.58 7.08 -34.49
CA SER A 160 27.95 7.30 -34.05
C SER A 160 28.94 6.99 -35.18
N PRO A 161 30.05 7.73 -35.31
CA PRO A 161 31.02 7.49 -36.38
C PRO A 161 31.64 6.08 -36.31
N ALA A 162 31.66 5.48 -35.11
CA ALA A 162 32.06 4.09 -34.91
C ALA A 162 31.02 3.10 -35.48
N ALA A 163 29.73 3.37 -35.31
CA ALA A 163 28.66 2.56 -35.88
C ALA A 163 28.61 2.68 -37.42
N LEU A 164 28.88 3.86 -37.98
CA LEU A 164 29.00 4.05 -39.44
C LEU A 164 30.19 3.29 -40.05
N LYS A 165 31.28 3.13 -39.30
CA LYS A 165 32.47 2.36 -39.70
C LYS A 165 32.40 0.89 -39.26
N GLY A 166 31.32 0.49 -38.59
CA GLY A 166 31.15 -0.84 -38.05
C GLY A 166 31.01 -1.85 -39.18
N ARG A 167 31.89 -2.85 -39.20
CA ARG A 167 31.74 -4.00 -40.10
C ARG A 167 30.69 -4.94 -39.51
N MET A 168 29.72 -5.36 -40.32
CA MET A 168 28.77 -6.40 -39.91
C MET A 168 29.54 -7.70 -39.59
N PRO A 169 29.36 -8.29 -38.39
CA PRO A 169 29.97 -9.58 -38.06
C PRO A 169 29.48 -10.68 -39.01
N ASP A 170 30.38 -11.56 -39.46
CA ASP A 170 30.09 -12.57 -40.48
C ASP A 170 28.90 -13.48 -40.08
N ARG A 171 28.77 -13.82 -38.79
CA ARG A 171 27.65 -14.59 -38.25
C ARG A 171 26.28 -13.91 -38.42
N ILE A 172 26.23 -12.59 -38.30
CA ILE A 172 24.99 -11.84 -38.53
C ILE A 172 24.66 -11.83 -40.04
N ALA A 173 25.68 -11.76 -40.90
CA ALA A 173 25.54 -11.84 -42.34
C ALA A 173 24.95 -13.20 -42.78
N GLU A 174 25.42 -14.29 -42.19
CA GLU A 174 24.91 -15.64 -42.44
C GLU A 174 23.46 -15.81 -41.99
N LEU A 175 23.13 -15.32 -40.78
CA LEU A 175 21.77 -15.39 -40.24
C LEU A 175 20.76 -14.51 -40.99
N ALA A 176 21.21 -13.45 -41.64
CA ALA A 176 20.37 -12.59 -42.47
C ALA A 176 20.00 -13.25 -43.81
N GLN A 177 20.65 -14.35 -44.20
CA GLN A 177 20.26 -15.10 -45.39
C GLN A 177 18.95 -15.85 -45.14
N THR A 178 18.03 -15.78 -46.09
CA THR A 178 16.74 -16.49 -46.01
C THR A 178 16.96 -18.00 -46.02
N ILE A 179 16.25 -18.75 -45.16
CA ILE A 179 16.34 -20.21 -45.11
C ILE A 179 15.66 -20.80 -46.35
N SER A 180 16.44 -21.45 -47.22
CA SER A 180 15.90 -22.19 -48.37
C SER A 180 15.27 -23.50 -47.88
N ARG A 181 13.95 -23.63 -48.02
CA ARG A 181 13.22 -24.88 -47.76
C ARG A 181 12.99 -25.58 -49.11
N ARG A 182 13.50 -26.81 -49.25
CA ARG A 182 13.13 -27.73 -50.34
C ARG A 182 11.87 -28.49 -50.00
#